data_AF-X1INJ6-F1
#
_entry.id   AF-X1INJ6-F1
#
_cell.length_a   1.000
_cell.length_b   1.000
_cell.length_c   1.000
_cell.angle_alpha   90.00
_cell.angle_beta   90.00
_cell.angle_gamma   90.00
#
_symmetry.space_group_name_H-M   'P 1'
#
loop_
_entity.id
_entity.type
_entity.pdbx_description
1 polymer ?
#
loop_
_entity_poly.entity_id
_entity_poly.type
_entity_poly.pdbx_seq_one_letter_code
_entity_poly.pdbx_strand_id
1 'polypeptide(L)'
;DEPDLDKTWYSLNGGTNIIFTELTGTINQDLWDALSNGTATITFYANDSAGNIGFQEVTVVKTISQPSPLGIPGYNILLLLGIVSTIAVIIVKKRLNHLN
;
A
#
# COMPACT_ATOMS: atom_id res chain seq x y z
N ASP A 1 25.74 19.44 -14.87
CA ASP A 1 25.24 20.60 -14.09
C ASP A 1 24.61 21.59 -15.03
N GLU A 2 23.36 21.98 -14.73
CA GLU A 2 22.66 23.06 -15.42
C GLU A 2 23.06 24.36 -14.70
N PRO A 3 23.87 25.24 -15.31
CA PRO A 3 24.53 26.33 -14.61
C PRO A 3 23.55 27.37 -14.05
N ASP A 4 22.36 27.46 -14.65
CA ASP A 4 21.34 28.42 -14.27
C ASP A 4 20.32 27.83 -13.28
N LEU A 5 20.38 26.54 -12.96
CA LEU A 5 19.45 25.89 -12.04
C LEU A 5 19.74 26.31 -10.58
N ASP A 6 18.75 26.89 -9.91
CA ASP A 6 18.83 27.27 -8.50
C ASP A 6 18.27 26.17 -7.59
N LYS A 7 17.01 25.77 -7.80
CA LYS A 7 16.31 24.82 -6.92
C LYS A 7 15.38 23.90 -7.67
N THR A 8 15.25 22.68 -7.16
CA THR A 8 14.22 21.73 -7.58
C THR A 8 13.42 21.23 -6.39
N TRP A 9 12.14 20.96 -6.62
CA TRP A 9 11.27 20.37 -5.62
C TRP A 9 10.14 19.60 -6.29
N TYR A 10 9.47 18.72 -5.55
CA TYR A 10 8.24 18.08 -6.00
C TYR A 10 7.12 18.28 -5.00
N SER A 11 5.88 18.08 -5.45
CA SER A 11 4.69 18.01 -4.59
C SER A 11 3.82 16.82 -5.01
N LEU A 12 3.08 16.26 -4.06
CA LEU A 12 2.06 15.24 -4.31
C LEU A 12 0.69 15.88 -4.26
N ASN A 13 -0.09 15.80 -5.34
CA ASN A 13 -1.43 16.40 -5.48
C ASN A 13 -1.48 17.89 -5.11
N GLY A 14 -0.42 18.66 -5.42
CA GLY A 14 -0.31 20.07 -5.06
C GLY A 14 -0.11 20.34 -3.56
N GLY A 15 0.29 19.33 -2.78
CA GLY A 15 0.58 19.44 -1.36
C GLY A 15 1.94 20.07 -1.04
N THR A 16 2.54 19.67 0.08
CA THR A 16 3.83 20.19 0.55
C THR A 16 4.95 19.99 -0.47
N ASN A 17 5.77 21.02 -0.66
CA ASN A 17 6.95 20.96 -1.51
C ASN A 17 8.11 20.27 -0.79
N ILE A 18 8.72 19.28 -1.45
CA ILE A 18 9.91 18.56 -0.98
C ILE A 18 11.06 18.86 -1.92
N ILE A 19 12.13 19.46 -1.37
CA ILE A 19 13.36 19.78 -2.11
C ILE A 19 14.16 18.50 -2.36
N PHE A 20 14.74 18.40 -3.54
CA PHE A 20 15.72 17.37 -3.89
C PHE A 20 16.88 18.00 -4.67
N THR A 21 18.01 17.32 -4.76
CA THR A 21 19.20 17.82 -5.51
C THR A 21 19.70 16.81 -6.54
N GLU A 22 19.38 15.53 -6.34
CA GLU A 22 19.80 14.45 -7.22
C GLU A 22 18.79 14.20 -8.34
N LEU A 23 19.26 13.60 -9.44
CA LEU A 23 18.39 13.21 -10.56
C LEU A 23 17.57 11.94 -10.27
N THR A 24 17.91 11.21 -9.21
CA THR A 24 17.18 10.02 -8.77
C THR A 24 16.99 10.04 -7.27
N GLY A 25 15.91 9.43 -6.79
CA GLY A 25 15.57 9.43 -5.36
C GLY A 25 14.26 8.72 -5.10
N THR A 26 13.75 8.88 -3.88
CA THR A 26 12.48 8.31 -3.43
C THR A 26 11.49 9.42 -3.09
N ILE A 27 10.20 9.12 -3.29
CA ILE A 27 9.13 9.96 -2.76
C ILE A 27 9.10 9.80 -1.25
N ASN A 28 8.89 10.91 -0.52
CA ASN A 28 8.80 10.91 0.92
C ASN A 28 7.69 9.96 1.37
N GLN A 29 8.06 8.98 2.20
CA GLN A 29 7.17 7.89 2.56
C GLN A 29 5.98 8.36 3.39
N ASP A 30 6.17 9.31 4.31
CA ASP A 30 5.07 9.83 5.14
C ASP A 30 4.03 10.56 4.29
N LEU A 31 4.47 11.37 3.33
CA LEU A 31 3.58 12.02 2.36
C LEU A 31 2.89 11.02 1.45
N TRP A 32 3.61 10.00 0.99
CA TRP A 32 3.04 8.93 0.18
C TRP A 32 1.98 8.16 0.94
N ASP A 33 2.26 7.76 2.17
CA ASP A 33 1.35 6.98 3.02
C ASP A 33 0.08 7.73 3.38
N ALA A 34 0.17 9.05 3.53
CA ALA A 34 -0.99 9.93 3.74
C ALA A 34 -1.96 9.98 2.53
N LEU A 35 -1.52 9.60 1.32
CA LEU A 35 -2.40 9.56 0.15
C LEU A 35 -3.42 8.41 0.23
N SER A 36 -4.64 8.69 -0.18
CA SER A 36 -5.68 7.67 -0.34
C SER A 36 -5.40 6.74 -1.53
N ASN A 37 -6.06 5.59 -1.56
CA ASN A 37 -6.09 4.72 -2.73
C ASN A 37 -6.67 5.48 -3.94
N GLY A 38 -6.00 5.40 -5.09
CA GLY A 38 -6.42 6.06 -6.32
C GLY A 38 -5.29 6.81 -7.01
N THR A 39 -5.66 7.76 -7.86
CA THR A 39 -4.72 8.56 -8.65
C THR A 39 -3.96 9.54 -7.76
N ALA A 40 -2.64 9.59 -7.95
CA ALA A 40 -1.76 10.59 -7.36
C ALA A 40 -0.94 11.27 -8.47
N THR A 41 -0.95 12.60 -8.48
CA THR A 41 -0.14 13.43 -9.37
C THR A 41 1.10 13.90 -8.63
N ILE A 42 2.27 13.62 -9.20
CA ILE A 42 3.56 14.13 -8.75
C ILE A 42 3.93 15.26 -9.69
N THR A 43 4.05 16.47 -9.17
CA THR A 43 4.51 17.63 -9.94
C THR A 43 5.94 17.94 -9.53
N PHE A 44 6.87 17.86 -10.47
CA PHE A 44 8.27 18.25 -10.31
C PHE A 44 8.45 19.66 -10.83
N TYR A 45 9.18 20.48 -10.09
CA TYR A 45 9.45 21.88 -10.40
C TYR A 45 10.95 22.12 -10.45
N ALA A 46 11.34 23.07 -11.30
CA ALA A 46 12.68 23.63 -11.36
C ALA A 46 12.57 25.15 -11.39
N ASN A 47 13.36 25.81 -10.55
CA ASN A 47 13.56 27.25 -10.56
C ASN A 47 14.98 27.56 -11.05
N ASP A 48 15.10 28.47 -12.01
CA ASP A 48 16.39 29.02 -12.40
C ASP A 48 16.81 30.20 -11.49
N SER A 49 18.05 30.65 -11.64
CA SER A 49 18.63 31.75 -10.88
C SER A 49 17.98 33.12 -11.18
N ALA A 50 17.24 33.24 -12.29
CA ALA A 50 16.46 34.41 -12.64
C ALA A 50 15.03 34.38 -12.06
N GLY A 51 14.63 33.29 -11.40
CA GLY A 51 13.32 33.12 -10.79
C GLY A 51 12.26 32.53 -11.72
N ASN A 52 12.64 32.03 -12.90
CA ASN A 52 11.69 31.37 -13.80
C ASN A 52 11.44 29.93 -13.33
N ILE A 53 10.16 29.56 -13.22
CA ILE A 53 9.74 28.25 -12.76
C ILE A 53 9.17 27.43 -13.92
N GLY A 54 9.79 26.30 -14.21
CA GLY A 54 9.26 25.24 -15.06
C GLY A 54 8.73 24.09 -14.21
N PHE A 55 7.80 23.30 -14.76
CA PHE A 55 7.31 22.10 -14.10
C PHE A 55 6.94 20.98 -15.07
N GLN A 56 6.92 19.76 -14.54
CA GLN A 56 6.46 18.56 -15.24
C GLN A 56 5.62 17.69 -14.29
N GLU A 57 4.52 17.16 -14.80
CA GLU A 57 3.63 16.28 -14.05
C GLU A 57 3.78 14.82 -14.45
N VAL A 58 3.66 13.94 -13.45
CA VAL A 58 3.61 12.49 -13.59
C VAL A 58 2.41 11.98 -12.80
N THR A 59 1.52 11.24 -13.45
CA THR A 59 0.36 10.63 -12.79
C THR A 59 0.61 9.15 -12.53
N VAL A 60 0.40 8.71 -11.29
CA VAL A 60 0.51 7.31 -10.86
C VAL A 60 -0.78 6.86 -10.18
N VAL A 61 -1.02 5.54 -10.12
CA VAL A 61 -2.16 4.97 -9.38
C VAL A 61 -1.63 4.25 -8.15
N LYS A 62 -1.97 4.77 -6.96
CA LYS A 62 -1.71 4.13 -5.68
C LYS A 62 -2.78 3.11 -5.38
N THR A 63 -2.38 1.85 -5.22
CA THR A 63 -3.27 0.77 -4.78
C THR A 63 -2.93 0.34 -3.37
N ILE A 64 -3.88 0.42 -2.45
CA ILE A 64 -3.75 -0.10 -1.08
C ILE A 64 -4.48 -1.43 -1.03
N SER A 65 -3.74 -2.54 -0.98
CA SER A 65 -4.33 -3.86 -0.77
C SER A 65 -4.90 -3.92 0.64
N GLN A 66 -6.22 -4.04 0.74
CA GLN A 66 -6.86 -4.32 2.02
C GLN A 66 -6.34 -5.69 2.51
N PRO A 67 -5.90 -5.82 3.78
CA PRO A 67 -5.56 -7.13 4.30
C PRO A 67 -6.77 -8.05 4.13
N SER A 68 -6.55 -9.23 3.55
CA SER A 68 -7.61 -10.24 3.48
C SER A 68 -8.16 -10.43 4.90
N PRO A 69 -9.50 -10.47 5.08
CA PRO A 69 -10.06 -10.76 6.39
C PRO A 69 -9.41 -12.04 6.91
N LEU A 70 -9.13 -12.09 8.23
CA LEU A 70 -8.57 -13.27 8.91
C LEU A 70 -9.49 -14.47 8.65
N GLY A 71 -9.23 -15.20 7.58
CA GLY A 71 -10.10 -16.23 7.06
C GLY A 71 -9.57 -16.68 5.72
N ILE A 72 -9.35 -17.99 5.57
CA ILE A 72 -8.97 -18.59 4.29
C ILE A 72 -10.12 -18.28 3.32
N PRO A 73 -9.90 -17.51 2.23
CA PRO A 73 -10.96 -17.15 1.31
C PRO A 73 -11.61 -18.43 0.76
N GLY A 74 -12.93 -18.54 0.92
CA GLY A 74 -13.71 -19.70 0.49
C GLY A 74 -14.11 -20.70 1.59
N TYR A 75 -13.70 -20.51 2.85
CA TYR A 75 -14.10 -21.41 3.95
C TYR A 75 -14.71 -20.67 5.14
N ASN A 76 -15.89 -21.13 5.58
CA ASN A 76 -16.51 -20.69 6.83
C ASN A 76 -15.87 -21.44 8.01
N ILE A 77 -15.26 -20.72 8.95
CA ILE A 77 -14.58 -21.32 10.12
C ILE A 77 -15.52 -22.19 10.97
N LEU A 78 -16.80 -21.84 11.04
CA LEU A 78 -17.82 -22.62 11.76
C LEU A 78 -18.07 -23.98 11.07
N LEU A 79 -17.99 -24.04 9.74
CA LEU A 79 -18.10 -25.31 8.99
C LEU A 79 -16.89 -26.21 9.26
N LEU A 80 -15.68 -25.64 9.30
CA LEU A 80 -14.47 -26.42 9.58
C LEU A 80 -14.49 -26.98 11.01
N LEU A 81 -14.84 -26.17 12.00
CA LEU A 81 -14.98 -26.62 13.39
C LEU A 81 -16.10 -27.67 13.55
N GLY A 82 -17.19 -27.53 12.80
CA GLY A 82 -18.26 -28.53 12.74
C GLY A 82 -17.78 -29.89 12.21
N ILE A 83 -17.01 -29.90 11.11
CA ILE A 83 -16.43 -31.14 10.54
C ILE A 83 -15.48 -31.80 11.55
N VAL A 84 -14.60 -31.03 12.20
CA VAL A 84 -13.67 -31.57 13.21
C VAL A 84 -14.43 -32.15 14.41
N SER A 85 -15.47 -31.45 14.90
CA SER A 85 -16.31 -31.92 16.00
C SER A 85 -17.04 -33.22 15.67
N THR A 86 -17.66 -33.31 14.48
CA THR A 86 -18.37 -34.52 14.05
C THR A 86 -17.44 -35.73 13.92
N ILE A 87 -16.24 -35.55 13.35
CA ILE A 87 -15.22 -36.60 13.27
C ILE A 87 -14.80 -37.05 14.68
N ALA A 88 -14.56 -36.11 15.61
CA ALA A 88 -14.20 -36.44 16.98
C ALA A 88 -15.29 -37.26 17.68
N VAL A 89 -16.56 -36.89 17.53
CA VAL A 89 -17.71 -37.62 18.08
C VAL A 89 -17.78 -39.05 17.53
N ILE A 90 -17.56 -39.24 16.23
CA ILE A 90 -17.55 -40.57 15.60
C ILE A 90 -16.44 -41.45 16.18
N ILE A 91 -15.24 -40.89 16.36
CA ILE A 91 -14.10 -41.61 16.94
C ILE A 91 -14.41 -42.04 18.38
N VAL A 92 -14.98 -41.14 19.19
CA VAL A 92 -15.36 -41.44 20.59
C VAL A 92 -16.42 -42.54 20.65
N LYS A 93 -17.50 -42.43 19.85
CA LYS A 93 -18.55 -43.47 19.79
C LYS A 93 -17.98 -44.82 19.36
N LYS A 94 -17.10 -44.84 18.34
CA LYS A 94 -16.45 -46.08 17.89
C LYS A 94 -15.60 -46.73 18.97
N ARG A 95 -14.87 -45.94 19.77
CA ARG A 95 -14.08 -46.45 20.91
C ARG A 95 -14.96 -47.00 22.03
N LEU A 96 -16.05 -46.33 22.37
CA LEU A 96 -17.00 -46.79 23.39
C LEU A 96 -17.65 -48.13 23.00
N ASN A 97 -18.03 -48.30 21.73
CA ASN A 97 -18.65 -49.54 21.26
C ASN A 97 -17.69 -50.74 21.22
N HIS A 98 -16.37 -50.52 21.23
CA HIS A 98 -15.37 -51.60 21.30
C HIS A 98 -15.02 -51.98 22.75
N LEU A 99 -15.43 -51.17 23.72
CA LEU A 99 -15.21 -51.42 25.15
C LEU A 99 -16.40 -52.12 25.82
N ASN A 100 -17.54 -52.23 25.13
CA ASN A 100 -18.74 -52.97 25.53
C ASN A 100 -18.85 -54.27 24.75
#